data_AF-K0Z3F1-F1
#
_entry.id   AF-K0Z3F1-F1
#
_cell.length_a   1.000
_cell.length_b   1.000
_cell.length_c   1.000
_cell.angle_alpha   90.00
_cell.angle_beta   90.00
_cell.angle_gamma   90.00
#
_symmetry.space_group_name_H-M   'P 1'
#
loop_
_entity.id
_entity.type
_entity.pdbx_description
1 polymer ?
#
loop_
_entity_poly.entity_id
_entity_poly.type
_entity_poly.pdbx_seq_one_letter_code
_entity_poly.pdbx_strand_id
1 'polypeptide(L)'
;MKKFSQRTLSALAVAAIAAGGVGAVAPAAVAQEAPAVAPAAGERQVIQSQMSWGIRDTWNNYITGKIAQGDVEADGAAVQIVEGSSDRERSYQFNGNQGGVVGDKIVIPFNGTLHFWGHAHRGDDEAILDGTYSNFVLVLQGNQARLCADMRYRPFESTEKAAPFKEAQNVPFSQWQLAEAVDPNAETVQFQSAGEGQFASDTVHESFGEQYLDNDYTAPMSGFAQLAEGAPTGLEGGNCDVGPVASSGGTGNAPSVGGATAPAPSAPAAQQPQAAPQKSLADTGVPLVSGIVAALGAVAALVGVAFATLRRNA
;
A
#
# COMPACT_ATOMS: atom_id res chain seq x y z
N MET A 1 57.01 33.55 -43.72
CA MET A 1 57.37 32.60 -44.80
C MET A 1 56.08 32.03 -45.38
N LYS A 2 55.96 32.02 -46.72
CA LYS A 2 54.80 31.60 -47.51
C LYS A 2 54.72 30.07 -47.67
N LYS A 3 53.49 29.58 -47.92
CA LYS A 3 53.02 28.61 -48.97
C LYS A 3 52.06 27.56 -48.37
N PHE A 4 50.76 27.63 -48.67
CA PHE A 4 50.06 27.05 -49.84
C PHE A 4 50.12 25.51 -49.88
N SER A 5 48.97 24.82 -49.84
CA SER A 5 48.29 24.32 -51.05
C SER A 5 47.26 23.23 -50.71
N GLN A 6 46.01 23.46 -51.11
CA GLN A 6 45.02 22.41 -51.38
C GLN A 6 45.51 21.50 -52.52
N ARG A 7 45.12 20.22 -52.52
CA ARG A 7 44.97 19.42 -53.75
C ARG A 7 43.72 18.54 -53.65
N THR A 8 42.76 18.96 -54.46
CA THR A 8 41.56 18.31 -54.99
C THR A 8 41.80 16.88 -55.47
N LEU A 9 40.78 16.02 -55.40
CA LEU A 9 40.35 15.20 -56.54
C LEU A 9 38.87 14.81 -56.37
N SER A 10 38.03 15.46 -57.18
CA SER A 10 36.68 15.02 -57.50
C SER A 10 36.76 13.77 -58.37
N ALA A 11 35.87 12.81 -58.15
CA ALA A 11 35.43 11.88 -59.18
C ALA A 11 33.91 11.93 -59.27
N LEU A 12 33.45 12.52 -60.36
CA LEU A 12 32.07 12.57 -60.82
C LEU A 12 31.75 11.20 -61.43
N ALA A 13 30.67 10.55 -60.98
CA ALA A 13 30.02 9.50 -61.76
C ALA A 13 28.53 9.79 -61.79
N VAL A 14 28.11 10.37 -62.92
CA VAL A 14 26.70 10.53 -63.31
C VAL A 14 26.25 9.19 -63.89
N ALA A 15 25.16 8.64 -63.37
CA ALA A 15 24.35 7.65 -64.08
C ALA A 15 22.89 8.10 -64.00
N ALA A 16 22.29 8.21 -65.18
CA ALA A 16 20.98 8.79 -65.41
C ALA A 16 19.83 7.80 -65.16
N ILE A 17 18.74 8.37 -64.62
CA ILE A 17 17.30 8.11 -64.79
C ILE A 17 16.88 6.75 -65.37
N ALA A 18 16.10 6.01 -64.57
CA ALA A 18 14.94 5.27 -65.07
C ALA A 18 13.76 5.48 -64.11
N ALA A 19 12.68 6.05 -64.64
CA ALA A 19 11.40 6.19 -63.97
C ALA A 19 10.71 4.82 -63.87
N GLY A 20 10.12 4.52 -62.72
CA GLY A 20 9.28 3.35 -62.50
C GLY A 20 8.56 3.47 -61.17
N GLY A 21 7.35 4.02 -61.19
CA GLY A 21 6.49 4.09 -60.03
C GLY A 21 6.05 2.70 -59.60
N VAL A 22 6.22 2.40 -58.31
CA VAL A 22 5.42 1.38 -57.63
C VAL A 22 5.13 1.94 -56.24
N GLY A 23 3.85 2.23 -55.96
CA GLY A 23 3.41 2.60 -54.64
C GLY A 23 3.71 1.45 -53.68
N ALA A 24 4.66 1.65 -52.76
CA ALA A 24 4.84 0.76 -51.64
C ALA A 24 3.69 1.01 -50.67
N VAL A 25 2.60 0.25 -50.84
CA VAL A 25 1.64 0.05 -49.76
C VAL A 25 2.38 -0.67 -48.64
N ALA A 26 2.70 0.05 -47.56
CA ALA A 26 3.14 -0.59 -46.33
C ALA A 26 2.01 -1.53 -45.88
N PRO A 27 2.27 -2.81 -45.59
CA PRO A 27 1.26 -3.65 -44.99
C PRO A 27 0.99 -3.10 -43.60
N ALA A 28 -0.21 -2.53 -43.41
CA ALA A 28 -0.74 -2.31 -42.08
C ALA A 28 -0.82 -3.68 -41.42
N ALA A 29 0.06 -3.94 -40.45
CA ALA A 29 -0.06 -5.09 -39.58
C ALA A 29 -1.36 -4.92 -38.82
N VAL A 30 -2.39 -5.66 -39.23
CA VAL A 30 -3.62 -5.79 -38.47
C VAL A 30 -3.23 -6.53 -37.20
N ALA A 31 -3.18 -5.81 -36.07
CA ALA A 31 -3.12 -6.44 -34.76
C ALA A 31 -4.41 -7.25 -34.62
N GLN A 32 -4.30 -8.56 -34.78
CA GLN A 32 -5.39 -9.48 -34.52
C GLN A 32 -5.59 -9.49 -33.01
N GLU A 33 -6.60 -8.78 -32.52
CA GLU A 33 -7.08 -8.94 -31.14
C GLU A 33 -7.33 -10.42 -30.92
N ALA A 34 -6.58 -11.01 -29.99
CA ALA A 34 -6.84 -12.37 -29.55
C ALA A 34 -8.30 -12.44 -29.07
N PRO A 35 -9.03 -13.53 -29.34
CA PRO A 35 -10.41 -13.65 -28.88
C PRO A 35 -10.44 -13.45 -27.37
N ALA A 36 -11.22 -12.48 -26.90
CA ALA A 36 -11.53 -12.36 -25.48
C ALA A 36 -12.22 -13.68 -25.08
N VAL A 37 -11.53 -14.50 -24.30
CA VAL A 37 -12.10 -15.71 -23.71
C VAL A 37 -13.23 -15.23 -22.80
N ALA A 38 -14.46 -15.61 -23.12
CA ALA A 38 -15.59 -15.32 -22.24
C ALA A 38 -15.29 -15.95 -20.86
N PRO A 39 -15.56 -15.24 -19.75
CA PRO A 39 -15.33 -15.75 -18.42
C PRO A 39 -16.06 -17.09 -18.23
N ALA A 40 -15.47 -18.01 -17.46
CA ALA A 40 -16.17 -19.23 -17.10
C ALA A 40 -17.37 -18.88 -16.22
N ALA A 41 -18.46 -19.63 -16.36
CA ALA A 41 -19.69 -19.37 -15.61
C ALA A 41 -19.41 -19.38 -14.09
N GLY A 42 -19.76 -18.28 -13.42
CA GLY A 42 -19.54 -18.11 -11.98
C GLY A 42 -18.23 -17.43 -11.59
N GLU A 43 -17.34 -17.14 -12.54
CA GLU A 43 -16.17 -16.28 -12.30
C GLU A 43 -16.60 -14.85 -12.02
N ARG A 44 -15.96 -14.25 -11.02
CA ARG A 44 -16.23 -12.85 -10.66
C ARG A 44 -14.95 -12.07 -10.47
N GLN A 45 -14.93 -10.88 -11.06
CA GLN A 45 -13.83 -9.94 -11.05
C GLN A 45 -14.16 -8.74 -10.16
N VAL A 46 -13.14 -8.12 -9.61
CA VAL A 46 -13.25 -6.83 -8.93
C VAL A 46 -13.17 -5.73 -9.99
N ILE A 47 -14.20 -4.90 -10.08
CA ILE A 47 -14.25 -3.79 -11.04
C ILE A 47 -13.93 -2.43 -10.40
N GLN A 48 -14.13 -2.31 -9.08
CA GLN A 48 -13.80 -1.12 -8.31
C GLN A 48 -13.61 -1.53 -6.85
N SER A 49 -12.62 -0.96 -6.19
CA SER A 49 -12.35 -1.22 -4.78
C SER A 49 -11.62 -0.04 -4.14
N GLN A 50 -11.75 0.05 -2.83
CA GLN A 50 -11.06 1.03 -2.02
C GLN A 50 -10.69 0.41 -0.67
N MET A 51 -9.53 0.78 -0.15
CA MET A 51 -9.11 0.47 1.22
C MET A 51 -8.56 1.72 1.87
N SER A 52 -8.95 1.97 3.12
CA SER A 52 -8.39 2.98 4.00
C SER A 52 -7.65 2.29 5.14
N TRP A 53 -6.39 2.65 5.36
CA TRP A 53 -5.54 2.06 6.39
C TRP A 53 -4.44 3.03 6.81
N GLY A 54 -4.21 3.17 8.11
CA GLY A 54 -3.27 4.15 8.68
C GLY A 54 -1.87 3.64 9.02
N ILE A 55 -1.51 2.39 8.69
CA ILE A 55 -0.29 1.71 9.17
C ILE A 55 -0.24 1.61 10.69
N ARG A 56 0.15 2.68 11.38
CA ARG A 56 0.25 2.79 12.83
C ARG A 56 0.37 4.25 13.19
N ASP A 57 -0.45 4.72 14.11
CA ASP A 57 -0.45 6.10 14.61
C ASP A 57 0.93 6.53 15.15
N THR A 58 1.58 5.69 15.95
CA THR A 58 2.90 5.99 16.53
C THR A 58 4.01 6.01 15.48
N TRP A 59 3.88 5.26 14.39
CA TRP A 59 4.80 5.35 13.23
C TRP A 59 4.62 6.67 12.49
N ASN A 60 3.38 7.03 12.14
CA ASN A 60 3.09 8.29 11.44
C ASN A 60 3.55 9.50 12.27
N ASN A 61 3.30 9.47 13.58
CA ASN A 61 3.78 10.47 14.54
C ASN A 61 5.30 10.57 14.61
N TYR A 62 5.99 9.44 14.57
CA TYR A 62 7.44 9.37 14.65
C TYR A 62 8.11 9.93 13.39
N ILE A 63 7.69 9.47 12.21
CA ILE A 63 8.25 9.87 10.91
C ILE A 63 8.15 11.38 10.72
N THR A 64 6.95 11.93 10.90
CA THR A 64 6.67 13.37 10.74
C THR A 64 7.04 14.21 11.97
N GLY A 65 7.59 13.55 13.00
CA GLY A 65 7.94 14.15 14.28
C GLY A 65 9.32 14.79 14.30
N LYS A 66 9.67 15.37 15.45
CA LYS A 66 10.97 16.05 15.66
C LYS A 66 12.16 15.10 15.75
N ILE A 67 11.90 13.80 15.91
CA ILE A 67 12.92 12.77 16.07
C ILE A 67 13.41 12.31 14.70
N ALA A 68 12.54 11.70 13.89
CA ALA A 68 12.91 11.27 12.55
C ALA A 68 13.11 12.46 11.59
N GLN A 69 12.38 13.57 11.78
CA GLN A 69 12.42 14.73 10.88
C GLN A 69 12.25 14.33 9.41
N GLY A 70 11.38 13.35 9.19
CA GLY A 70 11.10 12.73 7.92
C GLY A 70 9.76 13.17 7.35
N ASP A 71 9.33 12.47 6.31
CA ASP A 71 7.99 12.60 5.75
C ASP A 71 7.56 11.28 5.07
N VAL A 72 6.36 11.31 4.51
CA VAL A 72 5.81 10.25 3.67
C VAL A 72 5.42 10.80 2.32
N GLU A 73 5.84 10.12 1.25
CA GLU A 73 5.32 10.32 -0.10
C GLU A 73 4.37 9.16 -0.45
N ALA A 74 3.20 9.51 -0.95
CA ALA A 74 2.22 8.54 -1.44
C ALA A 74 1.98 8.80 -2.92
N ASP A 75 2.26 7.81 -3.75
CA ASP A 75 1.89 7.80 -5.17
C ASP A 75 0.75 6.79 -5.38
N GLY A 76 -0.25 7.12 -6.19
CA GLY A 76 -1.43 6.27 -6.40
C GLY A 76 -2.33 6.03 -5.17
N ALA A 77 -1.97 6.55 -4.00
CA ALA A 77 -2.75 6.54 -2.77
C ALA A 77 -2.98 7.96 -2.25
N ALA A 78 -4.19 8.26 -1.76
CA ALA A 78 -4.51 9.56 -1.19
C ALA A 78 -4.17 9.57 0.31
N VAL A 79 -3.36 10.55 0.74
CA VAL A 79 -3.12 10.81 2.16
C VAL A 79 -4.30 11.56 2.75
N GLN A 80 -4.92 10.99 3.77
CA GLN A 80 -6.02 11.60 4.52
C GLN A 80 -5.58 11.89 5.95
N ILE A 81 -5.87 13.10 6.43
CA ILE A 81 -5.75 13.41 7.85
C ILE A 81 -7.02 12.92 8.54
N VAL A 82 -6.89 12.19 9.64
CA VAL A 82 -8.06 11.67 10.36
C VAL A 82 -8.78 12.84 11.02
N GLU A 83 -10.08 13.01 10.74
CA GLU A 83 -10.83 14.14 11.30
C GLU A 83 -10.86 14.11 12.83
N GLY A 84 -10.65 15.25 13.47
CA GLY A 84 -10.62 15.37 14.93
C GLY A 84 -9.35 14.88 15.61
N SER A 85 -8.35 14.44 14.84
CA SER A 85 -7.04 14.01 15.32
C SER A 85 -5.97 15.11 15.18
N SER A 86 -4.74 14.82 15.63
CA SER A 86 -3.58 15.65 15.28
C SER A 86 -3.26 15.52 13.78
N ASP A 87 -2.62 16.53 13.19
CA ASP A 87 -2.10 16.53 11.80
C ASP A 87 -1.13 15.39 11.45
N ARG A 88 -0.77 14.58 12.44
CA ARG A 88 0.14 13.44 12.33
C ARG A 88 -0.58 12.09 12.32
N GLU A 89 -1.87 12.04 12.64
CA GLU A 89 -2.65 10.82 12.49
C GLU A 89 -3.21 10.78 11.07
N ARG A 90 -2.73 9.79 10.30
CA ARG A 90 -2.92 9.69 8.85
C ARG A 90 -3.56 8.36 8.51
N SER A 91 -4.46 8.40 7.54
CA SER A 91 -4.91 7.21 6.81
C SER A 91 -4.50 7.32 5.34
N TYR A 92 -4.17 6.20 4.73
CA TYR A 92 -3.84 6.10 3.32
C TYR A 92 -5.01 5.40 2.62
N GLN A 93 -5.59 6.08 1.63
CA GLN A 93 -6.67 5.54 0.83
C GLN A 93 -6.11 5.02 -0.50
N PHE A 94 -6.21 3.72 -0.69
CA PHE A 94 -5.83 3.01 -1.90
C PHE A 94 -7.05 2.69 -2.73
N ASN A 95 -6.92 2.75 -4.06
CA ASN A 95 -7.98 2.36 -4.98
C ASN A 95 -7.48 1.25 -5.92
N GLY A 96 -8.36 0.31 -6.24
CA GLY A 96 -8.09 -0.82 -7.12
C GLY A 96 -9.25 -1.06 -8.07
N ASN A 97 -8.96 -1.64 -9.23
CA ASN A 97 -9.95 -1.98 -10.26
C ASN A 97 -9.62 -3.32 -10.94
N GLN A 98 -8.84 -4.15 -10.24
CA GLN A 98 -8.42 -5.48 -10.66
C GLN A 98 -8.62 -6.43 -9.47
N GLY A 99 -8.44 -7.72 -9.73
CA GLY A 99 -8.66 -8.79 -8.76
C GLY A 99 -9.95 -9.56 -9.06
N GLY A 100 -10.39 -10.35 -8.09
CA GLY A 100 -11.56 -11.19 -8.24
C GLY A 100 -11.67 -12.25 -7.17
N VAL A 101 -12.62 -13.17 -7.39
CA VAL A 101 -12.87 -14.29 -6.50
C VAL A 101 -12.05 -15.49 -6.96
N VAL A 102 -11.23 -16.03 -6.05
CA VAL A 102 -10.41 -17.23 -6.26
C VAL A 102 -10.76 -18.24 -5.18
N GLY A 103 -11.54 -19.26 -5.54
CA GLY A 103 -12.14 -20.17 -4.57
C GLY A 103 -13.13 -19.44 -3.66
N ASP A 104 -12.86 -19.42 -2.36
CA ASP A 104 -13.65 -18.69 -1.34
C ASP A 104 -13.01 -17.35 -0.92
N LYS A 105 -11.93 -16.94 -1.61
CA LYS A 105 -11.18 -15.71 -1.32
C LYS A 105 -11.55 -14.60 -2.28
N ILE A 106 -11.60 -13.37 -1.78
CA ILE A 106 -11.61 -12.16 -2.62
C ILE A 106 -10.19 -11.59 -2.58
N VAL A 107 -9.55 -11.50 -3.73
CA VAL A 107 -8.18 -10.99 -3.89
C VAL A 107 -8.24 -9.65 -4.60
N ILE A 108 -7.66 -8.61 -3.98
CA ILE A 108 -7.76 -7.21 -4.44
C ILE A 108 -6.35 -6.60 -4.48
N PRO A 109 -5.74 -6.52 -5.68
CA PRO A 109 -4.58 -5.67 -5.91
C PRO A 109 -4.98 -4.19 -5.83
N PHE A 110 -4.19 -3.41 -5.12
CA PHE A 110 -4.31 -1.97 -5.00
C PHE A 110 -3.17 -1.28 -5.73
N ASN A 111 -3.50 -0.16 -6.37
CA ASN A 111 -2.49 0.73 -6.91
C ASN A 111 -1.86 1.54 -5.77
N GLY A 112 -0.62 1.95 -5.99
CA GLY A 112 0.05 2.96 -5.20
C GLY A 112 1.23 2.45 -4.39
N THR A 113 1.97 3.40 -3.86
CA THR A 113 3.23 3.21 -3.13
C THR A 113 3.23 4.16 -1.95
N LEU A 114 3.77 3.69 -0.82
CA LEU A 114 4.12 4.53 0.32
C LEU A 114 5.63 4.54 0.50
N HIS A 115 6.24 5.72 0.45
CA HIS A 115 7.66 5.91 0.71
C HIS A 115 7.84 6.74 1.98
N PHE A 116 8.44 6.14 2.99
CA PHE A 116 8.80 6.79 4.25
C PHE A 116 10.29 7.01 4.30
N TRP A 117 10.70 8.20 4.74
CA TRP A 117 12.10 8.47 5.05
C TRP A 117 12.23 9.26 6.35
N GLY A 118 13.41 9.24 6.95
CA GLY A 118 13.74 9.96 8.17
C GLY A 118 15.20 9.77 8.57
N HIS A 119 15.65 10.54 9.56
CA HIS A 119 17.04 10.55 10.02
C HIS A 119 18.03 10.84 8.88
N ALA A 120 17.68 11.77 8.00
CA ALA A 120 18.65 12.38 7.11
C ALA A 120 19.57 13.25 7.97
N HIS A 121 20.78 12.76 8.26
CA HIS A 121 21.73 13.54 9.05
C HIS A 121 22.13 14.78 8.27
N ARG A 122 22.20 15.90 8.99
CA ARG A 122 22.46 17.25 8.45
C ARG A 122 23.87 17.32 7.82
N GLY A 123 24.03 16.77 6.61
CA GLY A 123 25.28 16.72 5.86
C GLY A 123 25.49 15.47 4.99
N ASP A 124 24.69 14.41 5.16
CA ASP A 124 24.79 13.19 4.36
C ASP A 124 23.70 13.15 3.28
N ASP A 125 24.01 12.52 2.14
CA ASP A 125 23.08 12.39 1.01
C ASP A 125 22.04 11.25 1.20
N GLU A 126 22.14 10.44 2.27
CA GLU A 126 21.32 9.24 2.47
C GLU A 126 20.56 9.25 3.82
N ALA A 127 19.26 8.95 3.79
CA ALA A 127 18.45 8.75 4.99
C ALA A 127 18.75 7.39 5.65
N ILE A 128 18.88 7.36 6.99
CA ILE A 128 19.06 6.10 7.74
C ILE A 128 17.76 5.27 7.73
N LEU A 129 16.62 5.94 7.90
CA LEU A 129 15.31 5.34 7.72
C LEU A 129 14.84 5.67 6.32
N ASP A 130 14.67 4.64 5.49
CA ASP A 130 14.20 4.78 4.11
C ASP A 130 13.50 3.46 3.73
N GLY A 131 12.19 3.53 3.48
CA GLY A 131 11.34 2.37 3.23
C GLY A 131 10.25 2.67 2.21
N THR A 132 10.21 1.91 1.13
CA THR A 132 9.19 1.96 0.07
C THR A 132 8.38 0.67 0.09
N TYR A 133 7.06 0.83 0.14
CA TYR A 133 6.08 -0.26 0.17
C TYR A 133 5.11 -0.10 -1.00
N SER A 134 4.96 -1.14 -1.82
CA SER A 134 4.24 -1.08 -3.09
C SER A 134 3.53 -2.41 -3.38
N ASN A 135 2.81 -2.50 -4.51
CA ASN A 135 2.14 -3.72 -4.96
C ASN A 135 1.29 -4.35 -3.85
N PHE A 136 0.46 -3.51 -3.22
CA PHE A 136 -0.41 -3.92 -2.13
C PHE A 136 -1.47 -4.90 -2.63
N VAL A 137 -1.58 -6.08 -1.99
CA VAL A 137 -2.61 -7.07 -2.31
C VAL A 137 -3.35 -7.44 -1.05
N LEU A 138 -4.65 -7.14 -1.01
CA LEU A 138 -5.55 -7.51 0.07
C LEU A 138 -6.28 -8.81 -0.26
N VAL A 139 -6.22 -9.77 0.66
CA VAL A 139 -6.97 -11.03 0.58
C VAL A 139 -7.97 -11.09 1.72
N LEU A 140 -9.24 -11.23 1.35
CA LEU A 140 -10.36 -11.40 2.27
C LEU A 140 -10.85 -12.85 2.17
N GLN A 141 -11.02 -13.53 3.30
CA GLN A 141 -11.58 -14.88 3.34
C GLN A 141 -12.39 -15.07 4.63
N GLY A 142 -13.70 -15.28 4.49
CA GLY A 142 -14.60 -15.32 5.64
C GLY A 142 -14.43 -14.06 6.49
N ASN A 143 -14.03 -14.23 7.75
CA ASN A 143 -13.82 -13.12 8.67
C ASN A 143 -12.35 -12.71 8.81
N GLN A 144 -11.46 -13.08 7.90
CA GLN A 144 -10.04 -12.74 7.96
C GLN A 144 -9.63 -11.84 6.79
N ALA A 145 -8.68 -10.95 7.06
CA ALA A 145 -8.04 -10.13 6.04
C ALA A 145 -6.53 -10.15 6.19
N ARG A 146 -5.81 -10.23 5.07
CA ARG A 146 -4.34 -10.15 5.00
C ARG A 146 -3.93 -9.23 3.87
N LEU A 147 -3.04 -8.29 4.18
CA LEU A 147 -2.43 -7.40 3.21
C LEU A 147 -0.98 -7.84 2.99
N CYS A 148 -0.55 -8.04 1.75
CA CYS A 148 0.87 -8.13 1.42
C CYS A 148 1.34 -6.91 0.65
N ALA A 149 2.66 -6.74 0.60
CA ALA A 149 3.31 -5.70 -0.18
C ALA A 149 4.68 -6.18 -0.66
N ASP A 150 5.16 -5.56 -1.73
CA ASP A 150 6.58 -5.52 -2.05
C ASP A 150 7.24 -4.43 -1.21
N MET A 151 8.43 -4.73 -0.72
CA MET A 151 9.17 -3.90 0.22
C MET A 151 10.59 -3.67 -0.26
N ARG A 152 11.03 -2.42 -0.20
CA ARG A 152 12.43 -2.02 -0.32
C ARG A 152 12.76 -1.11 0.86
N TYR A 153 13.63 -1.53 1.76
CA TYR A 153 13.86 -0.80 3.01
C TYR A 153 15.30 -0.89 3.49
N ARG A 154 15.72 0.07 4.31
CA ARG A 154 16.98 -0.02 5.07
C ARG A 154 16.68 -0.58 6.46
N PRO A 155 17.27 -1.73 6.86
CA PRO A 155 17.15 -2.19 8.22
C PRO A 155 17.89 -1.23 9.16
N PHE A 156 17.46 -1.15 10.41
CA PHE A 156 18.17 -0.35 11.41
C PHE A 156 19.45 -1.09 11.85
N GLU A 157 20.61 -0.53 11.52
CA GLU A 157 21.91 -1.03 12.00
C GLU A 157 22.60 -0.07 12.97
N SER A 158 22.49 1.24 12.71
CA SER A 158 23.16 2.29 13.48
C SER A 158 22.46 3.62 13.31
N THR A 159 22.62 4.50 14.30
CA THR A 159 22.22 5.92 14.20
C THR A 159 23.27 6.79 13.52
N GLU A 160 24.37 6.25 13.00
CA GLU A 160 25.44 7.05 12.37
C GLU A 160 25.55 6.83 10.86
N LYS A 161 25.09 5.69 10.36
CA LYS A 161 25.26 5.29 8.96
C LYS A 161 24.04 4.52 8.46
N ALA A 162 23.58 4.85 7.27
CA ALA A 162 22.53 4.13 6.59
C ALA A 162 22.98 2.72 6.19
N ALA A 163 22.17 1.71 6.53
CA ALA A 163 22.39 0.33 6.09
C ALA A 163 22.08 0.20 4.59
N PRO A 164 22.68 -0.78 3.87
CA PRO A 164 22.26 -1.12 2.51
C PRO A 164 20.78 -1.50 2.45
N PHE A 165 20.14 -1.24 1.31
CA PHE A 165 18.76 -1.67 1.10
C PHE A 165 18.63 -3.20 1.10
N LYS A 166 17.53 -3.67 1.67
CA LYS A 166 16.96 -5.00 1.50
C LYS A 166 15.69 -4.89 0.65
N GLU A 167 15.41 -5.94 -0.11
CA GLU A 167 14.22 -6.04 -0.94
C GLU A 167 13.54 -7.39 -0.69
N ALA A 168 12.22 -7.38 -0.61
CA ALA A 168 11.40 -8.57 -0.47
C ALA A 168 10.08 -8.36 -1.22
N GLN A 169 9.57 -9.40 -1.86
CA GLN A 169 8.34 -9.34 -2.65
C GLN A 169 7.25 -10.15 -1.98
N ASN A 170 6.00 -9.73 -2.14
CA ASN A 170 4.81 -10.41 -1.64
C ASN A 170 4.90 -10.78 -0.15
N VAL A 171 5.39 -9.85 0.67
CA VAL A 171 5.57 -10.04 2.11
C VAL A 171 4.23 -9.88 2.81
N PRO A 172 3.76 -10.83 3.64
CA PRO A 172 2.62 -10.61 4.52
C PRO A 172 2.91 -9.40 5.42
N PHE A 173 2.24 -8.29 5.11
CA PHE A 173 2.49 -7.00 5.73
C PHE A 173 1.69 -6.87 7.02
N SER A 174 0.37 -7.03 6.89
CA SER A 174 -0.57 -6.87 7.99
C SER A 174 -1.69 -7.89 7.91
N GLN A 175 -2.30 -8.20 9.06
CA GLN A 175 -3.47 -9.06 9.15
C GLN A 175 -4.50 -8.52 10.14
N TRP A 176 -5.78 -8.77 9.85
CA TRP A 176 -6.91 -8.36 10.69
C TRP A 176 -7.96 -9.46 10.80
N GLN A 177 -8.61 -9.45 11.95
CA GLN A 177 -9.94 -10.03 12.12
C GLN A 177 -10.98 -9.01 11.61
N LEU A 178 -11.87 -9.43 10.72
CA LEU A 178 -12.99 -8.62 10.25
C LEU A 178 -14.15 -8.67 11.25
N ALA A 179 -14.93 -7.58 11.31
CA ALA A 179 -16.12 -7.48 12.15
C ALA A 179 -17.22 -8.45 11.70
N GLU A 180 -17.33 -8.67 10.39
CA GLU A 180 -18.26 -9.61 9.77
C GLU A 180 -17.53 -10.43 8.71
N ALA A 181 -18.05 -11.63 8.42
CA ALA A 181 -17.51 -12.44 7.33
C ALA A 181 -17.91 -11.83 5.98
N VAL A 182 -16.97 -11.76 5.05
CA VAL A 182 -17.27 -11.34 3.67
C VAL A 182 -18.02 -12.44 2.94
N ASP A 183 -19.07 -12.07 2.21
CA ASP A 183 -19.69 -12.97 1.25
C ASP A 183 -19.02 -12.76 -0.11
N PRO A 184 -18.25 -13.73 -0.62
CA PRO A 184 -17.69 -13.58 -1.95
C PRO A 184 -18.80 -13.33 -2.94
N ASN A 185 -20.03 -13.86 -2.79
CA ASN A 185 -21.16 -13.81 -3.75
C ASN A 185 -21.90 -12.47 -3.87
N ALA A 186 -21.61 -11.51 -2.99
CA ALA A 186 -22.24 -10.21 -3.05
C ALA A 186 -21.79 -9.39 -4.28
N GLU A 187 -22.65 -8.50 -4.78
CA GLU A 187 -22.27 -7.50 -5.80
C GLU A 187 -21.35 -6.43 -5.21
N THR A 188 -21.54 -6.09 -3.94
CA THR A 188 -20.68 -5.17 -3.20
C THR A 188 -20.32 -5.79 -1.86
N VAL A 189 -19.03 -5.96 -1.63
CA VAL A 189 -18.46 -6.45 -0.39
C VAL A 189 -17.95 -5.25 0.39
N GLN A 190 -18.58 -4.98 1.53
CA GLN A 190 -18.06 -4.03 2.52
C GLN A 190 -17.21 -4.79 3.53
N PHE A 191 -16.07 -4.23 3.92
CA PHE A 191 -15.21 -4.83 4.92
C PHE A 191 -14.71 -3.79 5.93
N GLN A 192 -14.63 -4.21 7.18
CA GLN A 192 -14.16 -3.42 8.31
C GLN A 192 -13.49 -4.36 9.30
N SER A 193 -12.29 -4.01 9.76
CA SER A 193 -11.63 -4.75 10.84
C SER A 193 -12.37 -4.58 12.17
N ALA A 194 -12.37 -5.62 13.00
CA ALA A 194 -12.90 -5.61 14.36
C ALA A 194 -11.92 -4.91 15.34
N GLY A 195 -11.44 -3.72 14.98
CA GLY A 195 -10.40 -2.98 15.68
C GLY A 195 -9.04 -3.06 14.99
N GLU A 196 -7.97 -2.96 15.78
CA GLU A 196 -6.58 -3.03 15.31
C GLU A 196 -6.23 -4.43 14.76
N GLY A 197 -5.28 -4.46 13.84
CA GLY A 197 -4.67 -5.69 13.35
C GLY A 197 -3.27 -5.90 13.94
N GLN A 198 -2.49 -6.78 13.31
CA GLN A 198 -1.08 -7.02 13.64
C GLN A 198 -0.21 -6.98 12.39
N PHE A 199 1.07 -6.63 12.53
CA PHE A 199 2.03 -6.86 11.46
C PHE A 199 2.26 -8.37 11.30
N ALA A 200 2.36 -8.84 10.06
CA ALA A 200 2.22 -10.26 9.76
C ALA A 200 3.54 -11.00 9.53
N SER A 201 4.69 -10.33 9.61
CA SER A 201 6.01 -10.97 9.41
C SER A 201 7.18 -10.22 10.05
N ASP A 202 8.23 -10.97 10.38
CA ASP A 202 9.51 -10.44 10.89
C ASP A 202 10.14 -9.42 9.92
N THR A 203 9.94 -9.57 8.61
CA THR A 203 10.42 -8.61 7.60
C THR A 203 9.79 -7.23 7.78
N VAL A 204 8.51 -7.18 8.17
CA VAL A 204 7.82 -5.92 8.47
C VAL A 204 8.40 -5.30 9.74
N HIS A 205 8.60 -6.10 10.80
CA HIS A 205 9.20 -5.61 12.03
C HIS A 205 10.62 -5.09 11.79
N GLU A 206 11.44 -5.81 11.02
CA GLU A 206 12.78 -5.38 10.63
C GLU A 206 12.75 -4.07 9.84
N SER A 207 11.78 -3.90 8.93
CA SER A 207 11.60 -2.65 8.17
C SER A 207 11.24 -1.44 9.02
N PHE A 208 10.68 -1.68 10.20
CA PHE A 208 10.42 -0.67 11.22
C PHE A 208 11.51 -0.62 12.31
N GLY A 209 12.68 -1.21 12.07
CA GLY A 209 13.82 -1.21 12.98
C GLY A 209 13.55 -1.98 14.28
N GLU A 210 12.68 -2.99 14.23
CA GLU A 210 12.31 -3.90 15.33
C GLU A 210 11.65 -3.20 16.54
N GLN A 211 11.21 -1.94 16.38
CA GLN A 211 10.71 -1.12 17.49
C GLN A 211 9.34 -1.54 18.03
N TYR A 212 8.61 -2.40 17.31
CA TYR A 212 7.20 -2.72 17.60
C TYR A 212 6.96 -4.16 18.08
N LEU A 213 8.01 -4.91 18.40
CA LEU A 213 7.88 -6.32 18.81
C LEU A 213 7.04 -6.52 20.10
N ASP A 214 7.21 -5.64 21.09
CA ASP A 214 6.51 -5.76 22.39
C ASP A 214 5.06 -5.22 22.37
N ASN A 215 4.69 -4.46 21.34
CA ASN A 215 3.38 -3.86 21.19
C ASN A 215 2.97 -3.86 19.71
N ASP A 216 2.92 -5.06 19.16
CA ASP A 216 2.66 -5.28 17.74
C ASP A 216 1.19 -5.05 17.42
N TYR A 217 0.95 -3.96 16.69
CA TYR A 217 -0.35 -3.67 16.10
C TYR A 217 -0.18 -2.81 14.86
N THR A 218 -1.19 -2.92 13.99
CA THR A 218 -1.41 -2.01 12.87
C THR A 218 -2.80 -1.40 12.99
N ALA A 219 -2.98 -0.18 12.47
CA ALA A 219 -4.23 0.56 12.53
C ALA A 219 -5.41 -0.28 11.97
N PRO A 220 -6.65 -0.03 12.44
CA PRO A 220 -7.84 -0.57 11.82
C PRO A 220 -7.87 -0.26 10.31
N MET A 221 -8.55 -1.11 9.56
CA MET A 221 -8.73 -0.91 8.12
C MET A 221 -10.19 -1.09 7.73
N SER A 222 -10.58 -0.41 6.66
CA SER A 222 -11.93 -0.47 6.12
C SER A 222 -11.96 -0.19 4.64
N GLY A 223 -13.03 -0.59 3.97
CA GLY A 223 -13.15 -0.39 2.53
C GLY A 223 -14.27 -1.19 1.90
N PHE A 224 -14.23 -1.24 0.57
CA PHE A 224 -15.19 -1.96 -0.24
C PHE A 224 -14.56 -2.58 -1.48
N ALA A 225 -15.24 -3.58 -2.04
CA ALA A 225 -15.00 -4.11 -3.37
C ALA A 225 -16.34 -4.34 -4.10
N GLN A 226 -16.43 -3.89 -5.35
CA GLN A 226 -17.54 -4.17 -6.25
C GLN A 226 -17.15 -5.34 -7.15
N LEU A 227 -17.99 -6.37 -7.15
CA LEU A 227 -17.80 -7.61 -7.90
C LEU A 227 -18.79 -7.66 -9.05
N ALA A 228 -18.29 -8.10 -10.21
CA ALA A 228 -19.11 -8.34 -11.39
C ALA A 228 -18.73 -9.69 -12.02
N GLU A 229 -19.61 -10.22 -12.87
CA GLU A 229 -19.27 -11.38 -13.70
C GLU A 229 -18.04 -11.06 -14.57
N GLY A 230 -17.07 -11.97 -14.58
CA GLY A 230 -15.82 -11.76 -15.29
C GLY A 230 -14.66 -12.53 -14.70
N ALA A 231 -13.67 -12.81 -15.54
CA ALA A 231 -12.46 -13.49 -15.14
C ALA A 231 -11.62 -12.57 -14.24
N PRO A 232 -11.12 -13.02 -13.09
CA PRO A 232 -10.21 -12.24 -12.26
C PRO A 232 -8.99 -11.76 -13.05
N THR A 233 -8.57 -10.52 -12.82
CA THR A 233 -7.39 -9.92 -13.45
C THR A 233 -6.36 -9.49 -12.40
N GLY A 234 -5.12 -9.24 -12.80
CA GLY A 234 -4.12 -8.65 -11.90
C GLY A 234 -3.68 -9.55 -10.75
N LEU A 235 -3.87 -10.87 -10.88
CA LEU A 235 -3.43 -11.85 -9.89
C LEU A 235 -1.95 -12.24 -10.03
N GLU A 236 -1.20 -11.55 -10.89
CA GLU A 236 0.25 -11.73 -11.05
C GLU A 236 0.97 -11.04 -9.88
N GLY A 237 1.66 -11.81 -9.03
CA GLY A 237 2.28 -11.27 -7.81
C GLY A 237 2.45 -12.23 -6.64
N GLY A 238 2.02 -13.48 -6.76
CA GLY A 238 2.20 -14.50 -5.73
C GLY A 238 1.08 -14.48 -4.69
N ASN A 239 0.76 -15.66 -4.19
CA ASN A 239 -0.40 -15.87 -3.31
C ASN A 239 -0.15 -15.16 -1.98
N CYS A 240 -0.86 -14.07 -1.71
CA CYS A 240 -1.17 -13.58 -0.37
C CYS A 240 -2.04 -14.59 0.38
N ASP A 241 -1.59 -15.85 0.42
CA ASP A 241 -2.39 -16.94 0.93
C ASP A 241 -2.67 -16.67 2.39
N VAL A 242 -3.96 -16.65 2.70
CA VAL A 242 -4.41 -16.51 4.07
C VAL A 242 -4.04 -17.76 4.87
N GLY A 243 -2.95 -17.68 5.66
CA GLY A 243 -2.57 -18.67 6.67
C GLY A 243 -3.25 -18.41 8.02
N PRO A 244 -3.37 -19.42 8.91
CA PRO A 244 -4.00 -19.25 10.22
C PRO A 244 -3.29 -18.15 11.02
N VAL A 245 -4.07 -17.24 11.60
CA VAL A 245 -3.59 -16.24 12.57
C VAL A 245 -2.91 -17.00 13.71
N ALA A 246 -1.61 -16.77 13.91
CA ALA A 246 -0.94 -17.27 15.10
C ALA A 246 -1.55 -16.57 16.31
N SER A 247 -2.49 -17.24 16.97
CA SER A 247 -2.90 -16.87 18.32
C SER A 247 -1.68 -17.08 19.20
N SER A 248 -1.08 -15.99 19.70
CA SER A 248 -0.09 -16.06 20.78
C SER A 248 -0.82 -16.41 22.09
N GLY A 249 -1.36 -17.62 22.13
CA GLY A 249 -1.78 -18.28 23.36
C GLY A 249 -0.54 -18.89 24.01
N GLY A 250 -0.05 -18.23 25.05
CA GLY A 250 1.06 -18.74 25.84
C GLY A 250 0.76 -20.13 26.39
N THR A 251 1.67 -21.07 26.16
CA THR A 251 1.97 -22.16 27.10
C THR A 251 3.47 -22.44 27.01
N GLY A 252 4.12 -22.41 28.16
CA GLY A 252 5.57 -22.49 28.26
C GLY A 252 6.14 -23.85 27.89
N ASN A 253 7.40 -23.81 27.47
CA ASN A 253 8.42 -24.72 27.96
C ASN A 253 9.79 -24.06 27.80
N ALA A 254 10.43 -23.81 28.93
CA ALA A 254 11.83 -23.43 28.99
C ALA A 254 12.73 -24.64 28.68
N PRO A 255 13.90 -24.43 28.06
CA PRO A 255 15.09 -25.18 28.40
C PRO A 255 16.00 -24.30 29.24
N SER A 256 16.37 -24.81 30.42
CA SER A 256 17.42 -24.22 31.25
C SER A 256 18.77 -24.35 30.54
N VAL A 257 19.55 -23.27 30.49
CA VAL A 257 21.01 -23.38 30.47
C VAL A 257 21.62 -22.25 31.28
N GLY A 258 22.66 -22.60 32.02
CA GLY A 258 23.22 -21.88 33.15
C GLY A 258 23.92 -20.57 32.79
N GLY A 259 23.96 -19.69 33.77
CA GLY A 259 24.41 -18.32 33.61
C GLY A 259 25.92 -18.12 33.50
N ALA A 260 26.25 -16.94 32.98
CA ALA A 260 27.43 -16.17 33.36
C ALA A 260 27.06 -14.68 33.23
N THR A 261 27.15 -13.97 34.34
CA THR A 261 26.84 -12.55 34.51
C THR A 261 27.98 -11.67 34.01
N ALA A 262 27.67 -10.66 33.19
CA ALA A 262 28.47 -9.45 33.01
C ALA A 262 27.52 -8.25 32.79
N PRO A 263 27.75 -7.09 33.43
CA PRO A 263 26.76 -6.01 33.52
C PRO A 263 26.73 -5.13 32.25
N ALA A 264 25.51 -4.75 31.85
CA ALA A 264 25.24 -3.77 30.80
C ALA A 264 25.50 -2.33 31.29
N PRO A 265 25.92 -1.40 30.41
CA PRO A 265 26.13 0.00 30.77
C PRO A 265 24.79 0.73 30.97
N SER A 266 24.71 1.52 32.05
CA SER A 266 23.55 2.33 32.41
C SER A 266 23.43 3.58 31.52
N ALA A 267 22.32 3.74 30.81
CA ALA A 267 21.90 5.03 30.25
C ALA A 267 20.97 5.77 31.25
N PRO A 268 20.98 7.11 31.33
CA PRO A 268 20.30 7.86 32.38
C PRO A 268 18.78 7.94 32.17
N ALA A 269 18.04 7.84 33.28
CA ALA A 269 16.59 7.89 33.35
C ALA A 269 16.01 9.23 32.85
N ALA A 270 15.10 9.17 31.88
CA ALA A 270 14.17 10.24 31.56
C ALA A 270 12.97 10.19 32.54
N GLN A 271 12.70 11.32 33.17
CA GLN A 271 11.65 11.48 34.19
C GLN A 271 10.25 11.44 33.56
N GLN A 272 9.39 10.58 34.11
CA GLN A 272 7.96 10.49 33.82
C GLN A 272 7.22 11.71 34.42
N PRO A 273 6.37 12.44 33.68
CA PRO A 273 5.54 13.49 34.26
C PRO A 273 4.47 12.91 35.22
N GLN A 274 4.39 13.47 36.42
CA GLN A 274 3.46 13.08 37.48
C GLN A 274 1.99 13.35 37.10
N ALA A 275 1.12 12.37 37.36
CA ALA A 275 -0.33 12.52 37.27
C ALA A 275 -0.87 13.40 38.42
N ALA A 276 -1.77 14.33 38.08
CA ALA A 276 -2.51 15.15 39.05
C ALA A 276 -3.57 14.30 39.80
N PRO A 277 -3.89 14.63 41.07
CA PRO A 277 -4.72 13.78 41.92
C PRO A 277 -6.22 13.84 41.54
N GLN A 278 -6.81 12.67 41.30
CA GLN A 278 -8.27 12.52 41.12
C GLN A 278 -8.99 12.58 42.48
N LYS A 279 -9.97 13.48 42.59
CA LYS A 279 -10.91 13.56 43.72
C LYS A 279 -12.17 12.74 43.36
N SER A 280 -12.41 11.67 44.12
CA SER A 280 -13.61 10.84 44.06
C SER A 280 -14.85 11.60 44.54
N LEU A 281 -15.95 11.51 43.79
CA LEU A 281 -17.32 11.75 44.27
C LEU A 281 -18.26 10.79 43.54
N ALA A 282 -19.13 10.17 44.33
CA ALA A 282 -19.94 9.01 44.04
C ALA A 282 -21.20 9.31 43.19
N ASP A 283 -21.67 8.24 42.55
CA ASP A 283 -23.07 7.78 42.47
C ASP A 283 -24.17 8.85 42.33
N THR A 284 -24.67 9.02 41.10
CA THR A 284 -26.10 9.18 40.82
C THR A 284 -26.38 8.64 39.41
N GLY A 285 -27.30 7.68 39.29
CA GLY A 285 -27.61 6.98 38.05
C GLY A 285 -28.53 7.71 37.06
N VAL A 286 -28.96 6.94 36.04
CA VAL A 286 -30.01 7.17 34.99
C VAL A 286 -29.43 7.52 33.58
N PRO A 287 -29.95 6.97 32.44
CA PRO A 287 -29.54 5.69 31.84
C PRO A 287 -28.99 5.84 30.39
N LEU A 288 -28.62 4.69 29.81
CA LEU A 288 -28.19 4.48 28.42
C LEU A 288 -29.10 5.14 27.37
N VAL A 289 -28.51 5.89 26.45
CA VAL A 289 -29.09 6.26 25.16
C VAL A 289 -28.18 5.71 24.06
N SER A 290 -28.73 4.77 23.28
CA SER A 290 -28.19 4.28 22.02
C SER A 290 -27.93 5.44 21.05
N GLY A 291 -26.75 5.45 20.43
CA GLY A 291 -26.39 6.37 19.36
C GLY A 291 -25.57 5.64 18.30
N ILE A 292 -26.26 5.09 17.31
CA ILE A 292 -25.71 4.63 16.03
C ILE A 292 -25.13 5.87 15.31
N VAL A 293 -23.88 5.79 14.84
CA VAL A 293 -23.39 6.68 13.77
C VAL A 293 -22.90 5.80 12.63
N ALA A 294 -23.80 5.58 11.68
CA ALA A 294 -23.48 5.17 10.33
C ALA A 294 -23.13 6.45 9.54
N ALA A 295 -21.94 6.52 8.99
CA ALA A 295 -21.57 7.55 8.01
C ALA A 295 -21.24 6.85 6.68
N LEU A 296 -22.29 6.64 5.86
CA LEU A 296 -22.17 6.31 4.45
C LEU A 296 -22.06 7.62 3.66
N GLY A 297 -20.87 7.91 3.12
CA GLY A 297 -20.66 8.98 2.16
C GLY A 297 -21.08 8.54 0.76
N ALA A 298 -22.19 9.10 0.26
CA ALA A 298 -22.65 8.93 -1.11
C ALA A 298 -21.76 9.73 -2.09
N VAL A 299 -21.18 9.05 -3.08
CA VAL A 299 -20.55 9.69 -4.25
C VAL A 299 -21.56 9.69 -5.40
N ALA A 300 -22.04 10.86 -5.78
CA ALA A 300 -22.91 11.06 -6.93
C ALA A 300 -22.08 11.15 -8.22
N ALA A 301 -22.30 10.22 -9.15
CA ALA A 301 -21.79 10.28 -10.50
C ALA A 301 -22.67 11.20 -11.37
N LEU A 302 -22.06 12.20 -12.01
CA LEU A 302 -22.68 12.98 -13.09
C LEU A 302 -21.79 12.89 -14.34
N VAL A 303 -22.13 11.99 -15.25
CA VAL A 303 -21.70 12.06 -16.65
C VAL A 303 -22.95 11.97 -17.52
N GLY A 304 -23.48 13.15 -17.88
CA GLY A 304 -24.54 13.29 -18.87
C GLY A 304 -23.94 13.80 -20.18
N VAL A 305 -23.74 12.89 -21.14
CA VAL A 305 -23.41 13.20 -22.53
C VAL A 305 -24.65 13.78 -23.22
N ALA A 306 -24.56 14.99 -23.77
CA ALA A 306 -25.59 15.56 -24.64
C ALA A 306 -25.03 15.77 -26.04
N PHE A 307 -25.40 14.88 -26.96
CA PHE A 307 -25.22 15.05 -28.40
C PHE A 307 -26.49 15.67 -29.02
N ALA A 308 -26.27 16.80 -29.71
CA ALA A 308 -26.93 17.33 -30.91
C ALA A 308 -28.47 17.36 -31.04
N THR A 309 -29.00 18.55 -31.34
CA THR A 309 -29.58 18.83 -32.67
C THR A 309 -29.78 20.32 -32.92
N LEU A 310 -29.15 20.82 -33.98
CA LEU A 310 -29.44 22.10 -34.62
C LEU A 310 -30.75 21.99 -35.42
N ARG A 311 -31.69 22.91 -35.24
CA ARG A 311 -32.63 23.33 -36.29
C ARG A 311 -33.00 24.80 -36.18
N ARG A 312 -32.66 25.53 -37.25
CA ARG A 312 -33.03 26.92 -37.57
C ARG A 312 -34.51 27.02 -37.94
N ASN A 313 -35.14 28.12 -37.53
CA ASN A 313 -36.24 28.91 -38.13
C ASN A 313 -36.42 30.08 -37.14
N ALA A 314 -36.26 31.37 -37.45
CA ALA A 314 -36.50 32.16 -38.65
C ALA A 314 -35.31 33.08 -39.00
#